data_AF-A0A2S9G954-F1
#
_entry.id   AF-A0A2S9G954-F1
#
_cell.length_a   1.000
_cell.length_b   1.000
_cell.length_c   1.000
_cell.angle_alpha   90.00
_cell.angle_beta   90.00
_cell.angle_gamma   90.00
#
_symmetry.space_group_name_H-M   'P 1'
#
loop_
_entity.id
_entity.type
_entity.pdbx_description
1 polymer ?
#
loop_
_entity_poly.entity_id
_entity_poly.type
_entity_poly.pdbx_seq_one_letter_code
_entity_poly.pdbx_strand_id
1 'polypeptide(L)'
;FPTYGLIVGSQGIHDAYTTGRGSIRMRGVVEVEEDARGRSLLVITELPYQVNHDNFITSIADQVRDGKLAGISNIEDQSSDRVGL
;
A
#
# COMPACT_ATOMS: atom_id res chain seq x y z
N PHE A 1 -10.53 -1.55 -8.77
CA PHE A 1 -10.16 -2.98 -8.91
C PHE A 1 -10.95 -3.79 -7.88
N PRO A 2 -11.00 -5.14 -7.90
CA PRO A 2 -11.68 -5.90 -6.83
C PRO A 2 -11.03 -5.67 -5.45
N THR A 3 -9.78 -5.20 -5.41
CA THR A 3 -9.04 -4.79 -4.21
C THR A 3 -9.21 -3.31 -3.88
N TYR A 4 -10.19 -2.62 -4.47
CA TYR A 4 -10.37 -1.17 -4.38
C TYR A 4 -9.11 -0.41 -4.80
N GLY A 5 -8.48 0.31 -3.88
CA GLY A 5 -7.29 1.11 -4.05
C GLY A 5 -7.54 2.42 -4.79
N LEU A 6 -6.44 3.14 -5.03
CA LEU A 6 -6.45 4.41 -5.73
C LEU A 6 -5.74 4.29 -7.08
N ILE A 7 -6.31 4.90 -8.11
CA ILE A 7 -5.58 5.19 -9.35
C ILE A 7 -5.11 6.64 -9.29
N VAL A 8 -3.82 6.86 -9.52
CA VAL A 8 -3.22 8.19 -9.44
C VAL A 8 -3.02 8.76 -10.83
N GLY A 9 -3.82 9.78 -11.15
CA GLY A 9 -3.81 10.49 -12.43
C GLY A 9 -4.64 9.80 -13.52
N SER A 10 -4.86 10.52 -14.61
CA SER A 10 -5.76 10.10 -15.71
C SER A 10 -5.02 9.75 -17.01
N GLN A 11 -3.76 10.19 -17.18
CA GLN A 11 -3.01 10.02 -18.43
C GLN A 11 -2.86 8.54 -18.82
N GLY A 12 -2.45 7.69 -17.87
CA GLY A 12 -2.27 6.26 -18.14
C GLY A 12 -3.56 5.53 -18.52
N ILE A 13 -4.71 6.01 -18.03
CA ILE A 13 -6.03 5.49 -18.40
C ILE A 13 -6.36 5.89 -19.83
N HIS A 14 -6.16 7.16 -20.17
CA HIS A 14 -6.39 7.67 -21.51
C HIS A 14 -5.53 6.94 -22.53
N ASP A 15 -4.21 6.82 -22.28
CA ASP A 15 -3.27 6.15 -23.19
C ASP A 15 -3.61 4.67 -23.38
N ALA A 16 -4.01 3.98 -22.30
CA ALA A 16 -4.46 2.59 -22.36
C ALA A 16 -5.69 2.42 -23.26
N TYR A 17 -6.66 3.32 -23.17
CA TYR A 17 -7.85 3.27 -24.01
C TYR A 17 -7.61 3.69 -25.46
N THR A 18 -6.72 4.66 -25.72
CA THR A 18 -6.46 5.14 -27.08
C THR A 18 -5.47 4.28 -27.86
N THR A 19 -4.46 3.71 -27.18
CA THR A 19 -3.37 2.98 -27.85
C THR A 19 -3.33 1.48 -27.52
N GLY A 20 -4.16 1.02 -26.58
CA GLY A 20 -4.08 -0.33 -26.01
C GLY A 20 -2.90 -0.53 -25.06
N ARG A 21 -2.08 0.50 -24.83
CA ARG A 21 -0.92 0.46 -23.93
C ARG A 21 -0.91 1.70 -23.05
N GLY A 22 -0.86 1.53 -21.74
CA GLY A 22 -0.77 2.64 -20.80
C GLY A 22 -0.30 2.16 -19.44
N SER A 23 0.55 2.96 -18.79
CA SER A 23 0.98 2.67 -17.41
C SER A 23 0.02 3.34 -16.45
N ILE A 24 -0.88 2.55 -15.86
CA ILE A 24 -1.84 3.02 -14.86
C ILE A 24 -1.19 2.88 -13.48
N ARG A 25 -0.92 4.02 -12.84
CA ARG A 25 -0.33 4.05 -11.50
C ARG A 25 -1.38 3.75 -10.45
N MET A 26 -1.19 2.64 -9.73
CA MET A 26 -2.04 2.25 -8.59
C MET A 26 -1.35 2.58 -7.27
N ARG A 27 -2.12 2.89 -6.22
CA ARG A 27 -1.67 3.06 -4.84
C ARG A 27 -2.64 2.38 -3.88
N GLY A 28 -2.09 1.92 -2.76
CA GLY A 28 -2.89 1.55 -1.59
C GLY A 28 -3.42 2.77 -0.86
N VAL A 29 -4.31 2.53 0.10
CA VAL A 29 -4.82 3.55 1.02
C VAL A 29 -4.07 3.42 2.33
N VAL A 30 -3.63 4.57 2.85
CA VAL A 30 -2.88 4.66 4.11
C VAL A 30 -3.55 5.71 4.99
N GLU A 31 -3.88 5.32 6.20
CA GLU A 31 -4.37 6.19 7.26
C GLU A 31 -3.24 6.47 8.25
N VAL A 32 -3.21 7.68 8.79
CA VAL A 32 -2.23 8.10 9.78
C VAL A 32 -2.95 8.18 11.12
N GLU A 33 -2.52 7.35 12.06
CA GLU A 33 -3.02 7.34 13.44
C GLU A 33 -1.93 7.80 14.42
N GLU A 34 -2.33 8.19 15.62
CA GLU A 34 -1.42 8.48 16.72
C GLU A 34 -1.71 7.57 17.91
N ASP A 35 -0.68 6.90 18.41
CA ASP A 35 -0.74 6.15 19.67
C ASP A 35 -0.94 7.11 20.85
N ALA A 36 -1.47 6.61 21.97
CA ALA A 36 -1.63 7.35 23.22
C ALA A 36 -0.32 7.96 23.75
N ARG A 37 0.83 7.46 23.27
CA ARG A 37 2.18 7.96 23.59
C ARG A 37 2.72 8.99 22.58
N GLY A 38 1.90 9.44 21.61
CA GLY A 38 2.26 10.41 20.58
C GLY A 38 3.13 9.83 19.45
N ARG A 39 3.07 8.51 19.22
CA ARG A 39 3.79 7.86 18.12
C ARG A 39 2.89 7.77 16.90
N SER A 40 3.35 8.24 15.74
CA SER A 40 2.61 8.10 14.49
C SER A 40 2.63 6.66 14.00
N LEU A 41 1.47 6.17 13.60
CA LEU A 41 1.23 4.85 13.04
C LEU A 41 0.71 5.03 11.62
N LEU A 42 1.23 4.23 10.69
CA LEU A 42 0.72 4.16 9.33
C LEU A 42 -0.10 2.88 9.20
N VAL A 43 -1.41 3.01 9.03
CA VAL A 43 -2.33 1.89 8.88
C VAL A 43 -2.68 1.75 7.40
N ILE A 44 -2.30 0.63 6.79
CA ILE A 44 -2.57 0.36 5.38
C ILE A 44 -3.85 -0.49 5.32
N THR A 45 -4.88 0.03 4.65
CA THR A 45 -6.22 -0.59 4.61
C THR A 45 -6.58 -1.17 3.24
N GLU A 46 -5.86 -0.78 2.19
CA GLU A 46 -6.09 -1.26 0.84
C GLU A 46 -4.77 -1.40 0.09
N LEU A 47 -4.65 -2.42 -0.78
CA LEU A 47 -3.48 -2.66 -1.62
C LEU A 47 -3.82 -2.62 -3.12
N PRO A 48 -2.85 -2.26 -3.99
CA PRO A 48 -3.02 -2.35 -5.43
C PRO A 48 -3.40 -3.76 -5.90
N TYR A 49 -4.07 -3.82 -7.04
CA TYR A 49 -4.52 -5.08 -7.61
C TYR A 49 -3.34 -6.04 -7.88
N GLN A 50 -3.55 -7.33 -7.55
CA GLN A 50 -2.57 -8.42 -7.66
C GLN A 50 -1.32 -8.30 -6.77
N VAL A 51 -1.29 -7.36 -5.83
CA VAL A 51 -0.26 -7.37 -4.78
C VAL A 51 -0.63 -8.42 -3.74
N ASN A 52 0.31 -9.32 -3.45
CA ASN A 52 0.18 -10.30 -2.37
C ASN A 52 0.56 -9.65 -1.04
N HIS A 53 -0.27 -9.85 -0.02
CA HIS A 53 -0.11 -9.23 1.30
C HIS A 53 1.18 -9.66 2.02
N ASP A 54 1.42 -10.97 2.13
CA ASP A 54 2.60 -11.52 2.82
C ASP A 54 3.91 -11.07 2.17
N ASN A 55 3.95 -11.08 0.83
CA ASN A 55 5.10 -10.62 0.06
C ASN A 55 5.33 -9.12 0.24
N PHE A 56 4.26 -8.34 0.34
CA PHE A 56 4.36 -6.90 0.61
C PHE A 56 4.96 -6.63 1.98
N ILE A 57 4.44 -7.27 3.04
CA ILE A 57 4.99 -7.16 4.41
C ILE A 57 6.47 -7.54 4.43
N THR A 58 6.80 -8.69 3.83
CA THR A 58 8.19 -9.18 3.76
C THR A 58 9.09 -8.18 3.05
N SER A 59 8.62 -7.58 1.96
CA SER A 59 9.41 -6.58 1.22
C SER A 59 9.69 -5.31 2.04
N ILE A 60 8.77 -4.90 2.93
CA ILE A 60 9.00 -3.76 3.83
C ILE A 60 10.06 -4.16 4.86
N ALA A 61 9.94 -5.34 5.48
CA ALA A 61 10.92 -5.82 6.45
C ALA A 61 12.34 -5.90 5.86
N ASP A 62 12.47 -6.40 4.63
CA ASP A 62 13.74 -6.42 3.91
C ASP A 62 14.27 -5.01 3.64
N GLN A 63 13.43 -4.06 3.23
CA GLN A 63 13.85 -2.68 2.98
C GLN A 63 14.23 -1.91 4.26
N VAL A 64 13.62 -2.24 5.40
CA VAL A 64 14.03 -1.73 6.72
C VAL A 64 15.40 -2.28 7.09
N ARG A 65 15.61 -3.60 6.92
CA ARG A 65 16.90 -4.25 7.18
C ARG A 65 18.02 -3.70 6.29
N ASP A 66 17.73 -3.41 5.03
CA ASP A 66 18.67 -2.82 4.06
C ASP A 66 18.92 -1.31 4.31
N GLY A 67 18.29 -0.71 5.31
CA GLY A 67 18.45 0.69 5.68
C GLY A 67 17.76 1.69 4.75
N LYS A 68 16.92 1.22 3.80
CA LYS A 68 16.17 2.09 2.88
C LYS A 68 14.99 2.78 3.58
N LEU A 69 14.40 2.13 4.58
CA LEU A 69 13.24 2.61 5.34
C LEU A 69 13.60 2.85 6.81
N ALA A 70 14.55 3.75 7.08
CA ALA A 70 15.07 4.01 8.43
C ALA A 70 14.06 4.61 9.42
N GLY A 71 12.91 5.11 8.95
CA GLY A 71 11.86 5.70 9.80
C GLY A 71 10.88 4.70 10.39
N ILE A 72 10.95 3.41 10.01
CA ILE A 72 10.03 2.38 10.47
C ILE A 72 10.63 1.70 11.71
N SER A 73 9.93 1.80 12.84
CA SER A 73 10.36 1.17 14.10
C SER A 73 9.83 -0.27 14.27
N ASN A 74 8.64 -0.54 13.76
CA ASN A 74 7.98 -1.84 13.88
C ASN A 74 7.01 -2.05 12.72
N ILE A 75 6.74 -3.31 12.37
CA ILE A 75 5.75 -3.71 11.36
C ILE A 75 4.92 -4.81 12.00
N GLU A 76 3.59 -4.70 11.94
CA GLU A 76 2.68 -5.66 12.53
C GLU A 76 1.46 -5.84 11.62
N ASP A 77 1.10 -7.09 11.35
CA ASP A 77 -0.11 -7.43 10.58
C ASP A 77 -1.28 -7.57 11.55
N GLN A 78 -2.29 -6.72 11.36
CA GLN A 78 -3.52 -6.68 12.16
C GLN A 78 -4.76 -7.02 11.31
N SER A 79 -4.57 -7.66 10.14
CA SER A 79 -5.66 -8.11 9.29
C SER A 79 -6.54 -9.16 10.01
N SER A 80 -7.86 -9.07 9.82
CA SER A 80 -8.80 -10.07 10.35
C SER A 80 -10.12 -10.05 9.59
N ASP A 81 -10.86 -11.15 9.62
CA ASP A 81 -12.17 -11.29 8.96
C ASP A 81 -13.18 -10.18 9.32
N ARG A 82 -13.03 -9.52 10.48
CA ARG A 82 -13.92 -8.45 10.94
C ARG A 82 -13.52 -7.06 10.44
N VAL A 83 -12.23 -6.79 10.27
CA VAL A 83 -11.71 -5.48 9.86
C VAL A 83 -11.28 -5.44 8.40
N GLY A 84 -11.18 -6.59 7.74
CA GLY A 84 -10.70 -6.71 6.37
C GLY A 84 -9.23 -7.13 6.30
N LEU A 85 -8.69 -7.02 5.09
CA LEU A 85 -7.39 -7.48 4.66
C LEU A 85 -6.50 -6.28 4.33
#